data_AF-A0A7S1ARZ1-F1
#
_entry.id   AF-A0A7S1ARZ1-F1
#
_cell.length_a   1.000
_cell.length_b   1.000
_cell.length_c   1.000
_cell.angle_alpha   90.00
_cell.angle_beta   90.00
_cell.angle_gamma   90.00
#
_symmetry.space_group_name_H-M   'P 1'
#
loop_
_entity.id
_entity.type
_entity.pdbx_description
1 polymer ?
#
loop_
_entity_poly.entity_id
_entity_poly.type
_entity_poly.pdbx_seq_one_letter_code
_entity_poly.pdbx_strand_id
1 'polypeptide(L)'
;MRRRGYSLSVTPISVLGVGNGGVDELRNCLGEESVYWALLRFQVGSGEFERIKFVALHFNSENLPALKRAKMNGRTQEALGRFGDVHASMEVRSLAEFGVELVCERLLPLFTEDTDIQSLKFEYEKATKETSQKKHEEKRLLTSIEKSGPKTTVDLALADVGRQLAPHNW
;
A
#
# COMPACT_ATOMS: atom_id res chain seq x y z
N MET A 1 0.54 -26.46 13.23
CA MET A 1 -0.87 -26.19 13.61
C MET A 1 -1.08 -24.68 13.68
N ARG A 2 -1.56 -24.03 12.61
CA ARG A 2 -1.77 -22.56 12.56
C ARG A 2 -3.15 -22.24 13.15
N ARG A 3 -3.22 -21.58 14.30
CA ARG A 3 -4.49 -21.08 14.85
C ARG A 3 -5.01 -19.97 13.94
N ARG A 4 -6.13 -20.19 13.25
CA ARG A 4 -6.88 -19.08 12.61
C ARG A 4 -7.42 -18.22 13.75
N GLY A 5 -6.88 -17.01 13.90
CA GLY A 5 -7.45 -16.02 14.81
C GLY A 5 -8.88 -15.71 14.35
N TYR A 6 -9.85 -15.97 15.22
CA TYR A 6 -11.24 -15.57 14.96
C TYR A 6 -11.35 -14.05 15.08
N SER A 7 -11.88 -13.42 14.04
CA SER A 7 -12.14 -11.97 14.02
C SER A 7 -13.22 -11.61 15.03
N LEU A 8 -12.99 -10.59 15.86
CA LEU A 8 -13.96 -10.07 16.84
C LEU A 8 -15.10 -9.24 16.20
N SER A 9 -15.09 -9.06 14.88
CA SER A 9 -16.13 -8.35 14.15
C SER A 9 -16.79 -9.23 13.09
N VAL A 10 -18.12 -9.13 12.98
CA VAL A 10 -18.92 -9.86 11.99
C VAL A 10 -18.58 -9.43 10.55
N THR A 11 -18.11 -8.19 10.37
CA THR A 11 -17.79 -7.65 9.05
C THR A 11 -16.42 -8.14 8.57
N PRO A 12 -16.31 -8.77 7.38
CA PRO A 12 -15.05 -9.20 6.82
C PRO A 12 -14.13 -8.02 6.50
N ILE A 13 -12.81 -8.26 6.46
CA ILE A 13 -11.87 -7.28 5.90
C ILE A 13 -12.19 -7.11 4.42
N SER A 14 -12.28 -5.86 3.95
CA SER A 14 -12.56 -5.51 2.57
C SER A 14 -11.47 -4.61 2.01
N VAL A 15 -11.23 -4.73 0.70
CA VAL A 15 -10.35 -3.82 -0.05
C VAL A 15 -11.08 -2.49 -0.25
N LEU A 16 -10.43 -1.38 0.12
CA LEU A 16 -10.97 -0.04 -0.04
C LEU A 16 -10.46 0.65 -1.31
N GLY A 17 -9.24 0.29 -1.75
CA GLY A 17 -8.63 0.83 -2.94
C GLY A 17 -7.48 -0.05 -3.41
N VAL A 18 -7.19 0.04 -4.71
CA VAL A 18 -6.03 -0.55 -5.38
C VAL A 18 -5.51 0.48 -6.37
N GLY A 19 -4.20 0.53 -6.54
CA GLY A 19 -3.56 1.60 -7.30
C GLY A 19 -2.08 1.37 -7.49
N ASN A 20 -1.47 2.29 -8.22
CA ASN A 20 -0.08 2.27 -8.67
C ASN A 20 0.58 3.67 -8.59
N GLY A 21 -0.11 4.66 -8.03
CA GLY A 21 0.44 5.97 -7.71
C GLY A 21 1.19 6.00 -6.37
N GLY A 22 1.54 4.84 -5.83
CA GLY A 22 2.31 4.68 -4.61
C GLY A 22 1.67 5.34 -3.38
N VAL A 23 2.51 5.88 -2.51
CA VAL A 23 2.19 6.57 -1.25
C VAL A 23 1.20 7.73 -1.45
N ASP A 24 1.36 8.52 -2.51
CA ASP A 24 0.49 9.68 -2.75
C ASP A 24 -0.94 9.26 -3.11
N GLU A 25 -1.10 8.25 -3.98
CA GLU A 25 -2.41 7.69 -4.28
C GLU A 25 -3.01 6.99 -3.05
N LEU A 26 -2.20 6.21 -2.33
CA LEU A 26 -2.62 5.54 -1.09
C LEU A 26 -3.14 6.54 -0.05
N ARG A 27 -2.48 7.69 0.10
CA ARG A 27 -2.89 8.74 1.05
C ARG A 27 -4.33 9.20 0.82
N ASN A 28 -4.79 9.25 -0.44
CA ASN A 28 -6.16 9.63 -0.79
C ASN A 28 -7.21 8.56 -0.40
N CYS A 29 -6.78 7.33 -0.13
CA CYS A 29 -7.64 6.25 0.36
C CYS A 29 -7.68 6.16 1.89
N LEU A 30 -6.84 6.93 2.59
CA LEU A 30 -6.76 6.92 4.05
C LEU A 30 -7.62 8.04 4.65
N GLY A 31 -8.16 7.76 5.82
CA GLY A 31 -8.90 8.72 6.64
C GLY A 31 -8.56 8.55 8.11
N GLU A 32 -8.98 9.47 8.97
CA GLU A 32 -8.69 9.43 10.41
C GLU A 32 -9.80 8.71 11.22
N GLU A 33 -10.84 8.25 10.54
CA GLU A 33 -12.01 7.60 11.12
C GLU A 33 -11.89 6.09 11.31
N SER A 34 -10.79 5.48 10.86
CA SER A 34 -10.56 4.03 10.97
C SER A 34 -9.08 3.64 11.10
N VAL A 35 -8.84 2.33 11.13
CA VAL A 35 -7.51 1.72 11.01
C VAL A 35 -7.46 1.07 9.64
N TYR A 36 -6.38 1.30 8.92
CA TYR A 36 -6.20 0.82 7.56
C TYR A 36 -4.93 -0.01 7.50
N TRP A 37 -4.96 -1.01 6.63
CA TRP A 37 -3.78 -1.79 6.28
C TRP A 37 -3.59 -1.67 4.78
N ALA A 38 -2.36 -1.45 4.35
CA ALA A 38 -2.01 -1.38 2.94
C ALA A 38 -0.76 -2.20 2.67
N LEU A 39 -0.69 -2.73 1.45
CA LEU A 39 0.49 -3.43 0.94
C LEU A 39 1.08 -2.57 -0.16
N LEU A 40 2.30 -2.07 0.06
CA LEU A 40 3.05 -1.28 -0.91
C LEU A 40 4.09 -2.15 -1.60
N ARG A 41 4.29 -1.93 -2.90
CA ARG A 41 5.34 -2.53 -3.71
C ARG A 41 6.38 -1.47 -4.02
N PHE A 42 7.64 -1.77 -3.73
CA PHE A 42 8.80 -0.94 -4.06
C PHE A 42 9.70 -1.70 -5.02
N GLN A 43 10.30 -0.98 -5.96
CA GLN A 43 11.46 -1.44 -6.72
C GLN A 43 12.70 -0.80 -6.09
N VAL A 44 13.68 -1.62 -5.75
CA VAL A 44 14.92 -1.19 -5.10
C VAL A 44 16.10 -1.70 -5.91
N GLY A 45 17.02 -0.79 -6.24
CA GLY A 45 18.18 -1.09 -7.09
C GLY A 45 17.86 -0.91 -8.57
N SER A 46 18.87 -1.08 -9.42
CA SER A 46 18.77 -0.86 -10.86
C SER A 46 19.47 -1.96 -11.65
N GLY A 47 19.10 -2.10 -12.93
CA GLY A 47 19.65 -3.11 -13.83
C GLY A 47 19.41 -4.53 -13.33
N GLU A 48 20.46 -5.36 -13.31
CA GLU A 48 20.38 -6.75 -12.85
C GLU A 48 20.16 -6.91 -11.34
N PHE A 49 20.35 -5.84 -10.56
CA PHE A 49 20.16 -5.84 -9.11
C PHE A 49 18.81 -5.25 -8.68
N GLU A 50 17.92 -4.93 -9.62
CA GLU A 50 16.57 -4.49 -9.31
C GLU A 50 15.79 -5.60 -8.59
N ARG A 51 15.25 -5.27 -7.41
CA ARG A 51 14.49 -6.20 -6.56
C ARG A 51 13.16 -5.59 -6.17
N ILE A 52 12.12 -6.41 -6.19
CA ILE A 52 10.80 -6.05 -5.67
C ILE A 52 10.80 -6.27 -4.16
N LYS A 53 10.37 -5.26 -3.42
CA LYS A 53 10.16 -5.30 -1.96
C LYS A 53 8.70 -4.98 -1.65
N PHE A 54 8.12 -5.76 -0.76
CA PHE A 54 6.75 -5.60 -0.29
C PHE A 54 6.75 -5.04 1.13
N VAL A 55 5.95 -4.01 1.38
CA VAL A 55 5.86 -3.35 2.68
C VAL A 55 4.43 -3.32 3.18
N ALA A 56 4.24 -3.82 4.39
CA ALA A 56 2.98 -3.66 5.10
C ALA A 56 2.94 -2.28 5.78
N LEU A 57 1.96 -1.46 5.42
CA LEU A 57 1.62 -0.24 6.14
C LEU A 57 0.44 -0.51 7.08
N HIS A 58 0.59 -0.10 8.34
CA HIS A 58 -0.48 -0.03 9.32
C HIS A 58 -0.78 1.43 9.63
N PHE A 59 -1.87 1.97 9.09
CA PHE A 59 -2.33 3.32 9.43
C PHE A 59 -3.27 3.25 10.63
N ASN A 60 -2.80 3.75 11.77
CA ASN A 60 -3.43 3.63 13.07
C ASN A 60 -3.64 5.05 13.64
N SER A 61 -4.68 5.74 13.17
CA SER A 61 -4.88 7.15 13.47
C SER A 61 -4.93 7.45 14.97
N GLU A 62 -4.17 8.46 15.40
CA GLU A 62 -4.21 8.96 16.77
C GLU A 62 -5.55 9.66 17.11
N ASN A 63 -6.22 10.21 16.11
CA ASN A 63 -7.51 10.90 16.23
C ASN A 63 -8.71 9.93 16.37
N LEU A 64 -8.49 8.63 16.18
CA LEU A 64 -9.52 7.61 16.36
C LEU A 64 -9.81 7.36 17.87
N PRO A 65 -11.09 7.36 18.31
CA PRO A 65 -11.42 7.07 19.71
C PRO A 65 -10.82 5.75 20.21
N ALA A 66 -10.21 5.79 21.40
CA ALA A 66 -9.36 4.70 21.92
C ALA A 66 -10.02 3.31 21.87
N LEU A 67 -11.30 3.21 22.25
CA LEU A 67 -12.03 1.94 22.22
C LEU A 67 -12.24 1.41 20.80
N LYS A 68 -12.57 2.29 19.85
CA LYS A 68 -12.74 1.94 18.43
C LYS A 68 -11.40 1.51 17.83
N ARG A 69 -10.33 2.24 18.15
CA ARG A 69 -8.95 1.91 17.75
C ARG A 69 -8.51 0.55 18.28
N ALA A 70 -8.68 0.27 19.58
CA ALA A 70 -8.33 -1.01 20.18
C ALA A 70 -9.08 -2.18 19.52
N LYS A 71 -10.39 -2.01 19.25
CA LYS A 71 -11.19 -3.02 18.57
C LYS A 71 -10.68 -3.30 17.15
N MET A 72 -10.32 -2.27 16.39
CA MET A 72 -9.81 -2.43 15.02
C MET A 72 -8.40 -3.04 15.01
N ASN A 73 -7.52 -2.61 15.91
CA ASN A 73 -6.16 -3.17 16.07
C ASN A 73 -6.18 -4.64 16.48
N GLY A 74 -7.24 -5.11 17.14
CA GLY A 74 -7.47 -6.54 17.39
C GLY A 74 -7.51 -7.40 16.12
N ARG A 75 -7.68 -6.79 14.94
CA ARG A 75 -7.68 -7.45 13.63
C ARG A 75 -6.37 -7.33 12.85
N THR A 76 -5.35 -6.66 13.39
CA THR A 76 -4.11 -6.42 12.65
C THR A 76 -3.44 -7.73 12.21
N GLN A 77 -3.45 -8.77 13.04
CA GLN A 77 -2.91 -10.08 12.67
C GLN A 77 -3.73 -10.77 11.55
N GLU A 78 -5.05 -10.58 11.55
CA GLU A 78 -5.93 -11.08 10.48
C GLU A 78 -5.62 -10.38 9.16
N ALA A 79 -5.46 -9.04 9.17
CA ALA A 79 -5.18 -8.22 8.01
C ALA A 79 -3.79 -8.52 7.43
N LEU A 80 -2.74 -8.42 8.26
CA LEU A 80 -1.36 -8.65 7.84
C LEU A 80 -1.14 -10.10 7.40
N GLY A 81 -1.83 -11.06 8.02
CA GLY A 81 -1.79 -12.45 7.59
C GLY A 81 -2.32 -12.69 6.17
N ARG A 82 -3.07 -11.75 5.59
CA ARG A 82 -3.48 -11.81 4.17
C ARG A 82 -2.38 -11.35 3.22
N PHE A 83 -1.48 -10.46 3.65
CA PHE A 83 -0.46 -9.90 2.77
C PHE A 83 0.61 -10.90 2.34
N GLY A 84 0.71 -12.05 3.04
CA GLY A 84 1.76 -13.04 2.79
C GLY A 84 3.11 -12.54 3.31
N ASP A 85 4.18 -12.91 2.62
CA ASP A 85 5.53 -12.54 3.00
C ASP A 85 5.81 -11.08 2.61
N VAL A 86 6.07 -10.25 3.62
CA VAL A 86 6.47 -8.86 3.46
C VAL A 86 7.92 -8.67 3.90
N HIS A 87 8.61 -7.73 3.26
CA HIS A 87 10.02 -7.44 3.51
C HIS A 87 10.21 -6.44 4.65
N ALA A 88 9.24 -5.56 4.86
CA ALA A 88 9.21 -4.65 6.00
C ALA A 88 7.77 -4.32 6.39
N SER A 89 7.62 -3.72 7.57
CA SER A 89 6.36 -3.15 8.03
C SER A 89 6.59 -1.82 8.73
N MET A 90 5.67 -0.87 8.56
CA MET A 90 5.69 0.38 9.30
C MET A 90 4.31 0.77 9.81
N GLU A 91 4.27 1.42 10.98
CA GLU A 91 3.06 2.04 11.52
C GLU A 91 3.11 3.56 11.31
N VAL A 92 2.00 4.12 10.89
CA VAL A 92 1.79 5.57 10.70
C VAL A 92 0.54 5.98 11.47
N ARG A 93 0.62 7.11 12.16
CA ARG A 93 -0.42 7.54 13.11
C ARG A 93 -1.12 8.86 12.78
N SER A 94 -0.54 9.61 11.85
CA SER A 94 -1.04 10.91 11.42
C SER A 94 -0.99 11.00 9.91
N LEU A 95 -2.08 11.45 9.29
CA LEU A 95 -2.12 11.65 7.83
C LEU A 95 -1.34 12.90 7.42
N ALA A 96 -1.15 13.85 8.34
CA ALA A 96 -0.35 15.06 8.10
C ALA A 96 1.13 14.73 7.90
N GLU A 97 1.63 13.74 8.64
CA GLU A 97 3.03 13.28 8.59
C GLU A 97 3.25 12.19 7.53
N PHE A 98 2.17 11.61 6.98
CA PHE A 98 2.27 10.57 5.98
C PHE A 98 2.58 11.15 4.60
N GLY A 99 3.77 10.85 4.10
CA GLY A 99 4.24 11.25 2.78
C GLY A 99 5.39 10.37 2.29
N VAL A 100 5.79 10.58 1.04
CA VAL A 100 6.89 9.86 0.40
C VAL A 100 8.17 9.96 1.22
N GLU A 101 8.46 11.14 1.76
CA GLU A 101 9.61 11.41 2.62
C GLU A 101 9.69 10.45 3.79
N LEU A 102 8.63 10.36 4.60
CA LEU A 102 8.58 9.51 5.79
C LEU A 102 8.77 8.03 5.43
N VAL A 103 8.15 7.61 4.34
CA VAL A 103 8.23 6.23 3.82
C VAL A 103 9.66 5.94 3.38
N CYS A 104 10.26 6.83 2.60
CA CYS A 104 11.64 6.71 2.15
C CYS A 104 12.64 6.66 3.32
N GLU A 105 12.51 7.59 4.28
CA GLU A 105 13.39 7.66 5.46
C GLU A 105 13.33 6.41 6.32
N ARG A 106 12.14 5.81 6.50
CA ARG A 106 11.97 4.67 7.40
C ARG A 106 12.23 3.32 6.73
N LEU A 107 11.91 3.18 5.45
CA LEU A 107 11.92 1.88 4.79
C LEU A 107 13.14 1.66 3.92
N LEU A 108 13.66 2.69 3.24
CA LEU A 108 14.80 2.51 2.34
C LEU A 108 16.05 2.01 3.05
N PRO A 109 16.41 2.46 4.27
CA PRO A 109 17.54 1.89 5.01
C PRO A 109 17.41 0.39 5.31
N LEU A 110 16.19 -0.17 5.27
CA LEU A 110 15.95 -1.60 5.48
C LEU A 110 16.18 -2.42 4.21
N PHE A 111 16.27 -1.79 3.05
CA PHE A 111 16.41 -2.45 1.76
C PHE A 111 17.80 -2.28 1.13
N THR A 112 18.61 -1.36 1.64
CA THR A 112 19.90 -0.99 1.09
C THR A 112 21.03 -1.41 2.03
N GLU A 113 21.90 -2.33 1.57
CA GLU A 113 23.25 -2.41 2.12
C GLU A 113 24.22 -1.46 1.38
N ASP A 114 23.94 -1.10 0.10
CA ASP A 114 24.91 -0.36 -0.75
C ASP A 114 24.33 0.74 -1.67
N THR A 115 23.06 1.14 -1.53
CA THR A 115 22.41 2.09 -2.47
C THR A 115 22.14 3.45 -1.83
N ASP A 116 22.44 4.54 -2.56
CA ASP A 116 22.17 5.91 -2.13
C ASP A 116 20.64 6.18 -2.05
N ILE A 117 20.20 6.68 -0.89
CA ILE A 117 18.79 7.00 -0.59
C ILE A 117 18.23 8.04 -1.58
N GLN A 118 19.05 9.00 -2.03
CA GLN A 118 18.59 10.04 -2.95
C GLN A 118 18.27 9.46 -4.33
N SER A 119 19.12 8.57 -4.82
CA SER A 119 18.91 7.84 -6.07
C SER A 119 17.59 7.04 -6.05
N LEU A 120 17.30 6.34 -4.94
CA LEU A 120 16.05 5.59 -4.76
C LEU A 120 14.81 6.48 -4.68
N LYS A 121 14.89 7.61 -3.95
CA LYS A 121 13.80 8.59 -3.90
C LYS A 121 13.47 9.11 -5.31
N PHE A 122 14.51 9.42 -6.08
CA PHE A 122 14.36 9.89 -7.45
C PHE A 122 13.71 8.84 -8.36
N GLU A 123 14.13 7.58 -8.28
CA GLU A 123 13.53 6.48 -9.06
C GLU A 123 12.06 6.27 -8.68
N TYR A 124 11.74 6.29 -7.39
CA TYR A 124 10.38 6.18 -6.91
C TYR A 124 9.48 7.31 -7.44
N GLU A 125 9.93 8.56 -7.34
CA GLU A 125 9.19 9.70 -7.89
C GLU A 125 9.04 9.66 -9.41
N LYS A 126 10.07 9.18 -10.13
CA LYS A 126 10.01 9.03 -11.57
C LYS A 126 8.95 7.99 -11.95
N ALA A 127 8.96 6.83 -11.30
CA ALA A 127 7.97 5.78 -11.54
C ALA A 127 6.54 6.29 -11.29
N THR A 128 6.28 6.95 -10.15
CA THR A 128 4.93 7.46 -9.84
C THR A 128 4.49 8.59 -10.79
N LYS A 129 5.41 9.44 -11.28
CA LYS A 129 5.12 10.48 -12.28
C LYS A 129 4.79 9.87 -13.64
N GLU A 130 5.56 8.91 -14.13
CA GLU A 130 5.29 8.21 -15.39
C GLU A 130 3.93 7.49 -15.32
N THR A 131 3.63 6.86 -14.19
CA THR A 131 2.33 6.25 -13.88
C THR A 131 1.19 7.27 -13.97
N SER A 132 1.34 8.40 -13.29
CA SER A 132 0.32 9.46 -13.26
C SER A 132 0.07 10.05 -14.66
N GLN A 133 1.12 10.20 -15.47
CA GLN A 133 1.02 10.70 -16.85
C GLN A 133 0.32 9.71 -17.78
N LYS A 134 0.70 8.42 -17.74
CA LYS A 134 0.04 7.35 -18.51
C LYS A 134 -1.44 7.26 -18.16
N LYS A 135 -1.79 7.31 -16.87
CA LYS A 135 -3.19 7.38 -16.40
C LYS A 135 -3.92 8.60 -16.95
N HIS A 136 -3.28 9.78 -16.92
CA HIS A 136 -3.91 10.99 -17.42
C HIS A 136 -4.15 10.93 -18.94
N GLU A 137 -3.21 10.36 -19.69
CA GLU A 137 -3.31 10.15 -21.13
C GLU A 137 -4.38 9.11 -21.49
N GLU A 138 -4.41 7.96 -20.81
CA GLU A 138 -5.50 6.98 -20.93
C GLU A 138 -6.86 7.58 -20.59
N LYS A 139 -6.96 8.37 -19.51
CA LYS A 139 -8.22 8.99 -19.08
C LYS A 139 -8.71 10.06 -20.06
N ARG A 140 -7.80 10.75 -20.78
CA ARG A 140 -8.17 11.63 -21.90
C ARG A 140 -8.73 10.83 -23.07
N LEU A 141 -8.18 9.65 -23.35
CA LEU A 141 -8.64 8.74 -24.40
C LEU A 141 -9.97 8.03 -24.05
N LEU A 142 -10.24 7.76 -22.76
CA LEU A 142 -11.40 7.02 -22.26
C LEU A 142 -12.65 7.87 -21.94
N THR A 143 -12.84 9.02 -22.58
CA THR A 143 -14.01 9.91 -22.37
C THR A 143 -15.34 9.36 -22.94
N SER A 144 -15.61 8.07 -22.76
CA SER A 144 -16.89 7.43 -23.07
C SER A 144 -17.23 6.38 -22.01
N ILE A 145 -17.86 6.84 -20.93
CA ILE A 145 -18.67 6.06 -19.97
C ILE A 145 -17.88 5.06 -19.10
N GLU A 146 -17.30 5.53 -17.99
CA GLU A 146 -16.86 4.63 -16.90
C GLU A 146 -18.09 4.12 -16.11
N LYS A 147 -18.34 2.81 -16.16
CA LYS A 147 -19.20 2.10 -15.20
C LYS A 147 -18.35 1.66 -14.01
N SER A 148 -18.89 1.74 -12.79
CA SER A 148 -18.22 1.20 -11.61
C SER A 148 -17.87 -0.27 -11.82
N GLY A 149 -16.58 -0.59 -11.82
CA GLY A 149 -16.12 -1.97 -11.90
C GLY A 149 -16.65 -2.83 -10.74
N PRO A 150 -16.70 -4.16 -10.90
CA PRO A 150 -17.10 -5.06 -9.84
C PRO A 150 -16.18 -4.90 -8.61
N LYS A 151 -16.72 -5.04 -7.40
CA LYS A 151 -15.95 -5.02 -6.15
C LYS A 151 -14.85 -6.09 -6.21
N THR A 152 -13.60 -5.69 -6.32
CA THR A 152 -12.44 -6.58 -6.29
C THR A 152 -12.37 -7.29 -4.94
N THR A 153 -12.24 -8.61 -4.94
CA THR A 153 -12.06 -9.40 -3.71
C THR A 153 -10.64 -9.23 -3.17
N VAL A 154 -10.45 -9.44 -1.86
CA VAL A 154 -9.12 -9.35 -1.22
C VAL A 154 -8.09 -10.21 -1.95
N ASP A 155 -8.47 -11.44 -2.32
CA ASP A 155 -7.55 -12.38 -2.97
C ASP A 155 -7.18 -11.94 -4.39
N LEU A 156 -8.11 -11.31 -5.14
CA LEU A 156 -7.83 -10.76 -6.47
C LEU A 156 -6.91 -9.54 -6.38
N ALA A 157 -7.18 -8.62 -5.45
CA ALA A 157 -6.34 -7.42 -5.25
C ALA A 157 -4.90 -7.81 -4.86
N LEU A 158 -4.74 -8.79 -3.97
CA LEU A 158 -3.42 -9.27 -3.54
C LEU A 158 -2.68 -10.02 -4.64
N ALA A 159 -3.39 -10.82 -5.44
CA ALA A 159 -2.80 -11.49 -6.60
C ALA A 159 -2.27 -10.49 -7.62
N ASP A 160 -2.94 -9.35 -7.80
CA ASP A 160 -2.51 -8.30 -8.72
C ASP A 160 -1.24 -7.59 -8.22
N VAL A 161 -1.15 -7.24 -6.94
CA VAL A 161 0.06 -6.63 -6.36
C VAL A 161 1.31 -7.54 -6.47
N GLY A 162 1.11 -8.86 -6.57
CA GLY A 162 2.21 -9.82 -6.73
C GLY A 162 2.73 -10.02 -8.17
N ARG A 163 2.04 -9.55 -9.21
CA ARG A 163 2.35 -9.90 -10.62
C ARG A 163 2.96 -8.77 -11.42
N GLN A 164 4.12 -9.00 -12.05
CA GLN A 164 4.91 -7.99 -12.79
C GLN A 164 4.15 -7.20 -13.89
N LEU A 165 2.98 -7.66 -14.35
CA LEU A 165 2.16 -7.03 -15.41
C LEU A 165 0.67 -6.89 -15.04
N ALA A 166 0.32 -6.88 -13.76
CA ALA A 166 -1.08 -6.71 -13.35
C ALA A 166 -1.56 -5.25 -13.49
N PRO A 167 -2.88 -5.03 -13.67
CA PRO A 167 -3.46 -3.70 -13.87
C PRO A 167 -3.19 -2.71 -12.73
N HIS A 168 -2.78 -3.22 -11.56
CA HIS A 168 -2.49 -2.44 -10.35
C HIS A 168 -0.99 -2.47 -10.00
N ASN A 169 -0.13 -2.86 -10.92
CA ASN A 169 1.30 -3.10 -10.65
C ASN A 169 2.20 -2.30 -11.56
N TRP A 170 2.36 -1.01 -11.25
CA TRP A 170 3.52 -0.24 -11.69
C TRP A 170 4.06 0.46 -10.44
#